data_AF-A0A0C3AKY5-F1
#
_entry.id   AF-A0A0C3AKY5-F1
#
_cell.length_a   1.000
_cell.length_b   1.000
_cell.length_c   1.000
_cell.angle_alpha   90.00
_cell.angle_beta   90.00
_cell.angle_gamma   90.00
#
_symmetry.space_group_name_H-M   'P 1'
#
loop_
_entity.id
_entity.type
_entity.pdbx_description
1 polymer ?
#
loop_
_entity_poly.entity_id
_entity_poly.type
_entity_poly.pdbx_seq_one_letter_code
_entity_poly.pdbx_strand_id
1 'polypeptide(L)'
;MTTTYSRLLGAHTSITLVQQYITDKQFTEAEFVNPALGSEHYAYRAAILKEVEAIAENLNFPKDDSIRSANAEFWKSVSQLYGMRSIIAHRYGVTDLDYSLIWQAINDYIPNKILPTLEKLITENQP
;
A
#
# COMPACT_ATOMS: atom_id res chain seq x y z
N MET A 1 -9.21 -20.67 2.35
CA MET A 1 -9.67 -19.48 1.60
C MET A 1 -9.60 -18.31 2.54
N THR A 2 -8.87 -17.25 2.18
CA THR A 2 -8.83 -15.99 2.94
C THR A 2 -10.17 -15.28 2.70
N THR A 3 -10.91 -14.94 3.75
CA THR A 3 -12.20 -14.24 3.64
C THR A 3 -11.98 -12.77 3.25
N THR A 4 -12.98 -12.14 2.65
CA THR A 4 -12.95 -10.70 2.33
C THR A 4 -12.56 -9.85 3.54
N TYR A 5 -13.16 -10.10 4.70
CA TYR A 5 -12.79 -9.44 5.96
C TYR A 5 -11.31 -9.59 6.32
N SER A 6 -10.76 -10.81 6.26
CA SER A 6 -9.34 -11.05 6.58
C SER A 6 -8.37 -10.34 5.63
N ARG A 7 -8.76 -10.17 4.36
CA ARG A 7 -7.98 -9.39 3.38
C ARG A 7 -8.03 -7.90 3.67
N LEU A 8 -9.21 -7.36 4.01
CA LEU A 8 -9.35 -5.95 4.40
C LEU A 8 -8.50 -5.65 5.65
N LEU A 9 -8.55 -6.51 6.67
CA LEU A 9 -7.68 -6.40 7.84
C LEU A 9 -6.20 -6.48 7.47
N GLY A 10 -5.80 -7.43 6.61
CA GLY A 10 -4.42 -7.56 6.16
C GLY A 10 -3.91 -6.28 5.50
N ALA A 11 -4.71 -5.67 4.62
CA ALA A 11 -4.37 -4.39 4.00
C ALA A 11 -4.24 -3.27 5.05
N HIS A 12 -5.18 -3.20 5.99
CA HIS A 12 -5.16 -2.18 7.05
C HIS A 12 -3.92 -2.31 7.94
N THR A 13 -3.58 -3.54 8.36
CA THR A 13 -2.37 -3.82 9.14
C THR A 13 -1.11 -3.36 8.42
N SER A 14 -0.98 -3.66 7.13
CA SER A 14 0.18 -3.20 6.33
C SER A 14 0.23 -1.67 6.21
N ILE A 15 -0.92 -0.98 6.06
CA ILE A 15 -0.95 0.49 6.10
C ILE A 15 -0.45 1.02 7.44
N THR A 16 -0.92 0.45 8.56
CA THR A 16 -0.48 0.85 9.90
C THR A 16 1.03 0.64 10.08
N LEU A 17 1.58 -0.49 9.62
CA LEU A 17 3.01 -0.76 9.70
C LEU A 17 3.84 0.23 8.89
N VAL A 18 3.40 0.58 7.68
CA VAL A 18 4.07 1.61 6.86
C VAL A 18 4.11 2.94 7.60
N GLN A 19 2.98 3.39 8.13
CA GLN A 19 2.88 4.65 8.88
C GLN A 19 3.74 4.64 10.15
N GLN A 20 3.78 3.50 10.84
CA GLN A 20 4.63 3.31 12.01
C GLN A 20 6.11 3.39 11.63
N TYR A 21 6.56 2.71 10.58
CA TYR A 21 7.96 2.80 10.15
C TYR A 21 8.38 4.23 9.77
N ILE A 22 7.51 4.98 9.10
CA ILE A 22 7.77 6.38 8.76
C ILE A 22 7.90 7.22 10.03
N THR A 23 6.98 7.04 10.98
CA THR A 23 6.92 7.83 12.21
C THR A 23 8.09 7.50 13.15
N ASP A 24 8.29 6.22 13.46
CA ASP A 24 9.29 5.74 14.41
C ASP A 24 10.72 6.06 13.95
N LYS A 25 10.94 6.08 12.63
CA LYS A 25 12.24 6.40 12.02
C LYS A 25 12.35 7.83 11.50
N GLN A 26 11.32 8.63 11.73
CA GLN A 26 11.24 10.03 11.32
C GLN A 26 11.65 10.23 9.86
N PHE A 27 11.19 9.33 8.98
CA PHE A 27 11.54 9.38 7.57
C PHE A 27 11.15 10.73 6.98
N THR A 28 12.11 11.38 6.33
CA THR A 28 11.83 12.44 5.37
C THR A 28 11.73 11.85 3.96
N GLU A 29 11.13 12.61 3.04
CA GLU A 29 11.11 12.24 1.63
C GLU A 29 12.53 12.02 1.09
N ALA A 30 13.47 12.91 1.44
CA ALA A 30 14.85 12.82 0.98
C ALA A 30 15.53 11.52 1.41
N GLU A 31 15.32 11.10 2.66
CA GLU A 31 15.85 9.84 3.20
C GLU A 31 15.16 8.61 2.61
N PHE A 32 13.89 8.72 2.23
CA PHE A 32 13.18 7.64 1.55
C PHE A 32 13.64 7.49 0.08
N VAL A 33 13.79 8.60 -0.63
CA VAL A 33 14.18 8.61 -2.04
C VAL A 33 15.65 8.20 -2.19
N ASN A 34 16.53 8.75 -1.36
CA ASN A 34 17.97 8.52 -1.45
C ASN A 34 18.61 8.18 -0.09
N PRO A 35 18.25 7.05 0.53
CA PRO A 35 18.90 6.60 1.76
C PRO A 35 20.35 6.20 1.47
N ALA A 36 21.26 6.59 2.36
CA ALA A 36 22.63 6.12 2.31
C ALA A 36 22.70 4.60 2.33
N LEU A 37 23.53 3.99 1.46
CA LEU A 37 23.72 2.55 1.43
C LEU A 37 24.22 2.04 2.79
N GLY A 38 23.57 1.00 3.30
CA GLY A 38 23.90 0.42 4.61
C GLY A 38 23.29 1.15 5.82
N SER A 39 22.52 2.23 5.60
CA SER A 39 21.78 2.88 6.68
C SER A 39 20.56 2.04 7.10
N GLU A 40 20.05 2.28 8.31
CA GLU A 40 18.76 1.74 8.72
C GLU A 40 17.64 2.16 7.75
N HIS A 41 17.63 3.42 7.31
CA HIS A 41 16.63 3.92 6.35
C HIS A 41 16.65 3.13 5.03
N TYR A 42 17.81 2.67 4.57
CA TYR A 42 17.86 1.81 3.38
C TYR A 42 17.11 0.49 3.60
N ALA A 43 17.30 -0.15 4.76
CA ALA A 43 16.61 -1.39 5.12
C ALA A 43 15.11 -1.18 5.36
N TYR A 44 14.72 -0.13 6.10
CA TYR A 44 13.32 0.19 6.36
C TYR A 44 12.57 0.56 5.09
N ARG A 45 13.21 1.22 4.12
CA ARG A 45 12.60 1.45 2.80
C ARG A 45 12.21 0.13 2.14
N ALA A 46 13.09 -0.87 2.16
CA ALA A 46 12.77 -2.17 1.59
C ALA A 46 11.59 -2.85 2.30
N ALA A 47 11.51 -2.73 3.63
CA ALA A 47 10.36 -3.22 4.40
C ALA A 47 9.06 -2.48 4.03
N ILE A 48 9.11 -1.14 3.96
CA ILE A 48 7.98 -0.31 3.55
C ILE A 48 7.48 -0.70 2.15
N LEU A 49 8.38 -0.91 1.19
CA LEU A 49 7.99 -1.35 -0.16
C LEU A 49 7.26 -2.70 -0.13
N LYS A 50 7.71 -3.63 0.71
CA LYS A 50 7.04 -4.93 0.86
C LYS A 50 5.64 -4.80 1.45
N GLU A 51 5.46 -3.92 2.43
CA GLU A 51 4.13 -3.64 2.96
C GLU A 51 3.24 -2.95 1.92
N VAL A 52 3.77 -2.06 1.07
CA VAL A 52 3.02 -1.47 -0.06
C VAL A 52 2.56 -2.56 -1.04
N GLU A 53 3.42 -3.54 -1.36
CA GLU A 53 3.03 -4.69 -2.16
C GLU A 53 1.89 -5.48 -1.48
N ALA A 54 2.00 -5.72 -0.17
CA ALA A 54 1.01 -6.45 0.62
C ALA A 54 -0.35 -5.74 0.67
N ILE A 55 -0.39 -4.40 0.78
CA ILE A 55 -1.63 -3.62 0.71
C ILE A 55 -2.31 -3.88 -0.64
N ALA A 56 -1.57 -3.75 -1.74
CA ALA A 56 -2.11 -3.93 -3.08
C ALA A 56 -2.63 -5.36 -3.30
N GLU A 57 -1.89 -6.37 -2.85
CA GLU A 57 -2.28 -7.78 -2.99
C GLU A 57 -3.54 -8.10 -2.19
N ASN A 58 -3.62 -7.65 -0.94
CA ASN A 58 -4.79 -7.87 -0.11
C ASN A 58 -6.04 -7.21 -0.71
N LEU A 59 -5.91 -6.00 -1.27
CA LEU A 59 -7.03 -5.27 -1.87
C LEU A 59 -7.35 -5.70 -3.32
N ASN A 60 -6.51 -6.51 -3.97
CA ASN A 60 -6.76 -7.02 -5.32
C ASN A 60 -7.84 -8.12 -5.33
N PHE A 61 -9.09 -7.72 -5.14
CA PHE A 61 -10.24 -8.61 -5.11
C PHE A 61 -10.58 -9.19 -6.51
N PRO A 62 -11.08 -10.44 -6.57
CA PRO A 62 -11.63 -11.03 -7.79
C PRO A 62 -12.69 -10.15 -8.47
N LYS A 63 -12.90 -10.35 -9.78
CA LYS A 63 -13.85 -9.54 -10.58
C LYS A 63 -15.31 -9.69 -10.12
N ASP A 64 -15.63 -10.85 -9.57
CA ASP A 64 -16.92 -11.26 -9.05
C ASP A 64 -17.12 -10.94 -7.56
N ASP A 65 -16.12 -10.36 -6.89
CA ASP A 65 -16.24 -9.92 -5.50
C ASP A 65 -17.21 -8.74 -5.37
N SER A 66 -18.17 -8.85 -4.45
CA SER A 66 -19.21 -7.84 -4.26
C SER A 66 -18.64 -6.47 -3.86
N ILE A 67 -17.54 -6.43 -3.10
CA ILE A 67 -16.87 -5.17 -2.71
C ILE A 67 -16.42 -4.41 -3.95
N ARG A 68 -15.85 -5.12 -4.91
CA ARG A 68 -15.34 -4.52 -6.15
C ARG A 68 -16.46 -3.90 -6.98
N SER A 69 -17.60 -4.58 -7.07
CA SER A 69 -18.75 -4.07 -7.82
C SER A 69 -19.47 -2.90 -7.11
N ALA A 70 -19.59 -2.98 -5.77
CA ALA A 70 -20.29 -1.98 -4.96
C ALA A 70 -19.46 -0.70 -4.73
N ASN A 71 -18.12 -0.77 -4.84
CA ASN A 71 -17.22 0.33 -4.51
C ASN A 71 -16.29 0.68 -5.69
N ALA A 72 -16.87 1.11 -6.81
CA ALA A 72 -16.13 1.35 -8.06
C ALA A 72 -14.98 2.38 -7.92
N GLU A 73 -15.18 3.48 -7.18
CA GLU A 73 -14.14 4.49 -6.94
C GLU A 73 -13.01 3.99 -6.04
N PHE A 74 -13.35 3.18 -5.03
CA PHE A 74 -12.35 2.48 -4.22
C PHE A 74 -11.54 1.51 -5.08
N TRP A 75 -12.21 0.73 -5.92
CA TRP A 75 -11.55 -0.20 -6.84
C TRP A 75 -10.64 0.51 -7.84
N LYS A 76 -11.07 1.65 -8.39
CA LYS A 76 -10.21 2.50 -9.24
C LYS A 76 -8.96 2.90 -8.49
N SER A 77 -9.09 3.24 -7.22
CA SER A 77 -7.94 3.62 -6.40
C SER A 77 -7.00 2.43 -6.12
N VAL A 78 -7.56 1.29 -5.77
CA VAL A 78 -6.83 0.03 -5.58
C VAL A 78 -6.11 -0.40 -6.86
N SER A 79 -6.74 -0.23 -8.03
CA SER A 79 -6.11 -0.57 -9.32
C SER A 79 -4.88 0.28 -9.61
N GLN A 80 -4.86 1.55 -9.19
CA GLN A 80 -3.67 2.40 -9.31
C GLN A 80 -2.55 1.90 -8.38
N LEU A 81 -2.88 1.54 -7.13
CA LEU A 81 -1.94 0.95 -6.19
C LEU A 81 -1.37 -0.40 -6.70
N TYR A 82 -2.21 -1.22 -7.34
CA TYR A 82 -1.76 -2.48 -7.94
C TYR A 82 -0.80 -2.28 -9.13
N GLY A 83 -1.01 -1.21 -9.91
CA GLY A 83 -0.04 -0.76 -10.92
C GLY A 83 1.31 -0.42 -10.29
N MET A 84 1.31 0.34 -9.19
CA MET A 84 2.53 0.66 -8.43
C MET A 84 3.22 -0.60 -7.89
N ARG A 85 2.47 -1.54 -7.30
CA ARG A 85 3.01 -2.84 -6.86
C ARG A 85 3.68 -3.60 -7.99
N SER A 86 3.10 -3.57 -9.20
CA SER A 86 3.69 -4.23 -10.37
C SER A 86 5.05 -3.63 -10.77
N ILE A 87 5.19 -2.30 -10.64
CA ILE A 87 6.45 -1.60 -10.88
C ILE A 87 7.47 -1.97 -9.79
N ILE A 88 7.08 -1.93 -8.51
CA ILE A 88 7.93 -2.31 -7.37
C ILE A 88 8.47 -3.74 -7.51
N ALA A 89 7.59 -4.70 -7.77
CA ALA A 89 7.91 -6.12 -7.75
C ALA A 89 8.68 -6.61 -8.99
N HIS A 90 8.35 -6.08 -10.17
CA HIS A 90 8.80 -6.66 -11.44
C HIS A 90 9.63 -5.71 -12.30
N ARG A 91 9.69 -4.41 -11.95
CA ARG A 91 10.42 -3.39 -12.72
C ARG A 91 10.10 -3.42 -14.23
N TYR A 92 8.84 -3.65 -14.60
CA TYR A 92 8.41 -3.83 -16.00
C TYR A 92 8.90 -2.71 -16.93
N GLY A 93 10.04 -2.93 -17.58
CA GLY A 93 10.67 -1.94 -18.48
C GLY A 93 11.20 -0.68 -17.78
N VAL A 94 11.25 -0.65 -16.44
CA VAL A 94 11.74 0.51 -15.69
C VAL A 94 13.10 0.17 -15.08
N THR A 95 14.12 0.96 -15.39
CA THR A 95 15.47 0.77 -14.84
C THR A 95 15.52 1.13 -13.36
N ASP A 96 14.79 2.18 -12.95
CA ASP A 96 14.77 2.71 -11.59
C ASP A 96 13.35 2.95 -11.07
N LEU A 97 13.12 2.61 -9.80
CA LEU A 97 11.86 2.90 -9.13
C LEU A 97 11.74 4.40 -8.84
N ASP A 98 10.59 4.99 -9.18
CA ASP A 98 10.26 6.36 -8.77
C ASP A 98 9.85 6.36 -7.29
N TYR A 99 10.85 6.53 -6.41
CA TYR A 99 10.63 6.55 -4.97
C TYR A 99 9.87 7.80 -4.50
N SER A 100 9.92 8.91 -5.24
CA SER A 100 9.14 10.11 -4.91
C SER A 100 7.66 9.86 -5.13
N LEU A 101 7.29 9.19 -6.24
CA LEU A 101 5.91 8.79 -6.47
C LEU A 101 5.41 7.80 -5.40
N ILE A 102 6.24 6.85 -4.99
CA ILE A 102 5.89 5.91 -3.91
C ILE A 102 5.73 6.65 -2.58
N TRP A 103 6.62 7.60 -2.27
CA TRP A 103 6.54 8.44 -1.08
C TRP A 103 5.22 9.23 -1.05
N GLN A 104 4.85 9.86 -2.16
CA GLN A 104 3.57 10.55 -2.29
C GLN A 104 2.40 9.59 -2.10
N ALA A 105 2.47 8.38 -2.65
CA ALA A 105 1.41 7.41 -2.48
C ALA A 105 1.23 7.01 -1.00
N ILE A 106 2.31 6.83 -0.27
CA ILE A 106 2.28 6.46 1.14
C ILE A 106 1.74 7.60 2.03
N ASN A 107 2.16 8.83 1.78
CA ASN A 107 1.87 9.95 2.68
C ASN A 107 0.61 10.74 2.33
N ASP A 108 0.12 10.63 1.09
CA ASP A 108 -1.07 11.35 0.62
C ASP A 108 -2.14 10.38 0.11
N TYR A 109 -1.82 9.62 -0.94
CA TYR A 109 -2.83 8.85 -1.66
C TYR A 109 -3.48 7.75 -0.81
N ILE A 110 -2.69 6.88 -0.19
CA ILE A 110 -3.19 5.76 0.63
C ILE A 110 -4.02 6.28 1.81
N PRO A 111 -3.53 7.22 2.64
CA PRO A 111 -4.30 7.79 3.75
C PRO A 111 -5.59 8.50 3.31
N ASN A 112 -5.57 9.21 2.18
CA ASN A 112 -6.70 10.08 1.80
C ASN A 112 -7.70 9.42 0.84
N LYS A 113 -7.30 8.39 0.08
CA LYS A 113 -8.15 7.74 -0.95
C LYS A 113 -8.49 6.29 -0.65
N ILE A 114 -7.62 5.57 0.05
CA ILE A 114 -7.81 4.13 0.33
C ILE A 114 -8.31 3.92 1.76
N LEU A 115 -7.57 4.44 2.74
CA LEU A 115 -7.79 4.14 4.16
C LEU A 115 -9.24 4.41 4.63
N PRO A 116 -9.89 5.54 4.31
CA PRO A 116 -11.22 5.83 4.86
C PRO A 116 -12.29 4.85 4.37
N THR A 117 -12.19 4.41 3.11
CA THR A 117 -13.13 3.41 2.57
C THR A 117 -12.79 2.01 3.08
N LEU A 118 -11.49 1.70 3.24
CA LEU A 118 -11.05 0.44 3.82
C LEU A 118 -11.59 0.25 5.25
N GLU A 119 -11.46 1.26 6.11
CA GLU A 119 -11.96 1.23 7.49
C GLU A 119 -13.47 1.02 7.53
N LYS A 120 -14.22 1.73 6.68
CA LYS A 120 -15.66 1.52 6.53
C LYS A 120 -15.99 0.08 6.15
N LEU A 121 -15.31 -0.47 5.14
CA LEU A 121 -15.53 -1.85 4.68
C LEU A 121 -15.19 -2.88 5.75
N ILE A 122 -14.18 -2.64 6.59
CA ILE A 122 -13.86 -3.51 7.72
C ILE A 122 -15.04 -3.56 8.70
N THR A 123 -15.59 -2.40 9.09
CA THR A 123 -16.74 -2.34 10.00
C THR A 123 -17.97 -3.04 9.42
N GLU A 124 -18.23 -2.89 8.12
CA GLU A 124 -19.40 -3.49 7.45
C GLU A 124 -19.28 -5.01 7.25
N ASN A 125 -18.06 -5.56 7.24
CA ASN A 125 -17.80 -6.98 6.99
C ASN A 125 -17.28 -7.72 8.22
N GLN A 126 -17.35 -7.10 9.41
CA GLN A 126 -16.99 -7.74 10.67
C GLN A 126 -17.97 -8.91 10.95
N PRO A 127 -17.47 -10.11 11.32
CA PRO A 127 -18.31 -11.27 11.59
C PRO A 127 -19.17 -11.14 12.85
#